data_AF-A0A2A3MMA4-F1
#
_entry.id   AF-A0A2A3MMA4-F1
#
_cell.length_a   1.000
_cell.length_b   1.000
_cell.length_c   1.000
_cell.angle_alpha   90.00
_cell.angle_beta   90.00
_cell.angle_gamma   90.00
#
_symmetry.space_group_name_H-M   'P 1'
#
loop_
_entity.id
_entity.type
_entity.pdbx_description
1 polymer ?
#
loop_
_entity_poly.entity_id
_entity_poly.type
_entity_poly.pdbx_seq_one_letter_code
_entity_poly.pdbx_strand_id
1 'polypeptide(L)' 'MSDRVEWERVEPGLDLWETCDGYRRTVEVMRGERVFVVSGPGGALLFTSPDPDQLDRCVEIHRKEQA' A
#
# COMPACT_ATOMS: atom_id res chain seq x y z
N MET A 1 13.12 -14.74 -7.97
CA MET A 1 13.25 -14.02 -6.69
C MET A 1 11.85 -13.51 -6.37
N SER A 2 11.38 -13.66 -5.13
CA SER A 2 10.02 -13.18 -4.82
C SER A 2 10.06 -11.65 -4.84
N ASP A 3 9.43 -11.01 -5.84
CA ASP A 3 9.19 -9.56 -5.90
C ASP A 3 8.15 -9.11 -4.86
N ARG A 4 8.14 -9.75 -3.69
CA ARG A 4 7.13 -9.53 -2.68
C ARG A 4 7.26 -8.09 -2.18
N VAL A 5 6.13 -7.41 -2.04
CA VAL A 5 6.11 -6.06 -1.47
C VAL A 5 6.50 -6.14 0.00
N GLU A 6 7.65 -5.55 0.33
CA GLU A 6 8.10 -5.42 1.71
C GLU A 6 7.60 -4.10 2.29
N TRP A 7 6.78 -4.20 3.34
CA TRP A 7 6.19 -3.06 4.04
C TRP A 7 6.90 -2.84 5.36
N GLU A 8 7.38 -1.63 5.58
CA GLU A 8 7.95 -1.20 6.85
C GLU A 8 6.95 -0.29 7.57
N ARG A 9 6.78 -0.49 8.88
CA ARG A 9 5.92 0.40 9.67
C ARG A 9 6.65 1.72 9.89
N VAL A 10 6.00 2.84 9.57
CA VAL A 10 6.62 4.18 9.68
C VAL A 10 6.84 4.58 11.13
N GLU A 11 5.81 4.41 11.98
CA GLU A 11 5.92 4.68 13.42
C GLU A 11 5.06 3.68 14.22
N PRO A 12 5.53 3.22 15.40
CA PRO A 12 4.70 2.43 16.31
C PRO A 12 3.38 3.16 16.66
N GLY A 13 2.26 2.49 16.44
CA GLY A 13 0.92 3.03 16.75
C GLY A 13 0.26 3.82 15.61
N LEU A 14 0.99 4.14 14.53
CA LEU A 14 0.39 4.64 13.30
C LEU A 14 -0.03 3.48 12.41
N ASP A 15 -1.24 3.59 11.85
CA ASP A 15 -1.71 2.74 10.75
C ASP A 15 -1.13 3.23 9.41
N LEU A 16 0.20 3.32 9.36
CA LEU A 16 0.97 3.77 8.20
C LEU A 16 2.18 2.84 7.98
N TRP A 17 2.28 2.35 6.75
CA TRP A 17 3.39 1.55 6.26
C TRP A 17 3.93 2.13 4.97
N GLU A 18 5.23 1.98 4.75
CA GLU A 18 5.92 2.48 3.57
C GLU A 18 6.87 1.40 3.02
N THR A 19 7.01 1.34 1.70
CA THR A 19 8.00 0.51 1.01
C THR A 19 9.26 1.32 0.73
N CYS A 20 10.39 0.65 0.48
CA CYS A 20 11.66 1.32 0.16
C CYS A 20 11.63 2.22 -1.09
N ASP A 21 10.71 1.94 -2.02
CA ASP A 21 10.51 2.68 -3.26
C ASP A 21 9.36 3.71 -3.18
N GLY A 22 8.79 3.95 -2.00
CA GLY A 22 7.93 5.11 -1.72
C GLY A 22 6.42 4.89 -1.87
N TYR A 23 5.95 3.65 -1.92
CA TYR A 23 4.52 3.35 -1.78
C TYR A 23 4.13 3.44 -0.32
N ARG A 24 2.97 4.02 -0.03
CA ARG A 24 2.44 4.11 1.34
C ARG A 24 1.11 3.43 1.43
N ARG A 25 0.91 2.66 2.50
CA ARG A 25 -0.36 2.03 2.85
C ARG A 25 -0.88 2.62 4.15
N THR A 26 -2.11 3.12 4.14
CA THR A 26 -2.83 3.53 5.34
C THR A 26 -4.07 2.67 5.56
N VAL A 27 -4.59 2.67 6.78
CA VAL A 27 -5.90 2.10 7.10
C VAL A 27 -6.88 3.23 7.33
N GLU A 28 -8.00 3.19 6.62
CA GLU A 28 -9.10 4.15 6.73
C GLU A 28 -10.38 3.41 7.14
N VAL A 29 -11.33 4.15 7.70
CA VAL A 29 -12.68 3.63 7.97
C VAL A 29 -13.66 4.27 7.01
N MET A 30 -14.18 3.49 6.07
CA MET A 30 -15.15 3.94 5.08
C MET A 30 -16.47 3.19 5.31
N ARG A 31 -17.55 3.93 5.55
CA ARG A 31 -18.91 3.36 5.79
C ARG A 31 -18.96 2.33 6.94
N GLY A 32 -18.09 2.48 7.94
CA GLY A 32 -17.99 1.57 9.09
C GLY A 32 -17.11 0.34 8.84
N GLU A 33 -16.51 0.20 7.66
CA GLU A 33 -15.60 -0.89 7.33
C GLU A 33 -14.16 -0.39 7.26
N ARG A 34 -13.22 -1.21 7.74
CA ARG A 34 -11.79 -0.93 7.58
C ARG A 34 -11.40 -1.21 6.13
N VAL A 35 -10.76 -0.24 5.50
CA VAL A 35 -10.21 -0.37 4.16
C VAL A 35 -8.75 0.07 4.17
N PHE A 36 -7.95 -0.59 3.35
CA PHE A 36 -6.57 -0.24 3.13
C PHE A 36 -6.50 0.65 1.90
N VAL A 37 -5.72 1.73 1.99
CA VAL A 37 -5.48 2.68 0.91
C VAL A 37 -4.01 2.67 0.59
N VAL A 38 -3.67 2.54 -0.69
CA VAL A 38 -2.28 2.65 -1.16
C VAL A 38 -2.12 3.89 -2.03
N SER A 39 -1.15 4.73 -1.68
CA SER A 39 -0.65 5.81 -2.52
C SER A 39 0.73 5.47 -3.08
N GLY A 40 0.98 5.85 -4.32
CA GLY A 40 2.26 5.69 -4.99
C GLY A 40 3.29 6.74 -4.60
N PRO A 41 4.53 6.58 -5.10
CA PRO A 41 5.59 7.57 -4.94
C PRO A 41 5.12 8.94 -5.47
N GLY A 42 5.27 10.00 -4.66
CA GLY A 42 4.76 11.34 -4.98
C GLY A 42 3.33 11.63 -4.49
N GLY A 43 2.68 10.68 -3.79
CA GLY A 43 1.42 10.92 -3.08
C GLY A 43 0.15 10.75 -3.90
N ALA A 44 0.24 10.22 -5.12
CA ALA A 44 -0.94 9.87 -5.91
C ALA A 44 -1.68 8.68 -5.28
N LEU A 45 -2.99 8.80 -5.06
CA LEU A 45 -3.81 7.67 -4.62
C LEU A 45 -3.96 6.67 -5.77
N LEU A 46 -3.62 5.41 -5.53
CA LEU A 46 -3.61 4.37 -6.56
C LEU A 46 -4.70 3.32 -6.34
N PHE A 47 -4.74 2.72 -5.15
CA PHE A 47 -5.54 1.52 -4.90
C PHE A 47 -6.26 1.58 -3.55
N THR A 48 -7.43 0.97 -3.48
CA THR A 48 -8.20 0.80 -2.23
C THR A 48 -8.82 -0.57 -2.18
N SER A 49 -8.69 -1.31 -1.08
CA SER A 49 -9.32 -2.62 -0.89
C SER A 49 -9.51 -2.92 0.60
N PRO A 50 -10.55 -3.67 1.00
CA PRO A 50 -10.59 -4.27 2.33
C PRO A 50 -9.57 -5.41 2.51
N ASP A 51 -9.01 -5.94 1.42
CA ASP A 51 -8.05 -7.04 1.42
C ASP A 51 -6.62 -6.53 1.13
N PRO A 52 -5.70 -6.55 2.11
CA PRO A 52 -4.33 -6.07 1.93
C PRO A 52 -3.51 -6.94 0.96
N ASP A 53 -3.82 -8.23 0.80
CA ASP A 53 -3.08 -9.12 -0.10
C ASP A 53 -3.37 -8.78 -1.58
N GLN A 54 -4.57 -8.28 -1.87
CA GLN A 54 -4.89 -7.75 -3.20
C GLN A 54 -4.09 -6.48 -3.51
N LEU A 55 -3.87 -5.63 -2.50
CA LEU A 55 -3.10 -4.40 -2.68
C LEU A 55 -1.63 -4.67 -2.94
N ASP A 56 -1.05 -5.65 -2.26
CA ASP A 56 0.33 -6.08 -2.52
C ASP A 56 0.48 -6.50 -4.00
N ARG A 57 -0.48 -7.27 -4.54
CA ARG A 57 -0.48 -7.63 -5.98
C ARG A 57 -0.64 -6.42 -6.90
N CYS A 58 -1.51 -5.47 -6.56
CA CYS A 58 -1.67 -4.23 -7.35
C CYS A 58 -0.37 -3.42 -7.39
N VAL A 59 0.35 -3.33 -6.27
CA VAL A 59 1.64 -2.66 -6.18
C VAL A 59 2.69 -3.39 -7.03
N GLU A 60 2.76 -4.72 -6.97
CA GLU A 60 3.68 -5.50 -7.82
C GLU A 60 3.44 -5.27 -9.31
N ILE A 61 2.17 -5.24 -9.74
CA ILE A 61 1.81 -4.98 -11.14
C ILE A 61 2.20 -3.55 -11.52
N HIS A 62 1.85 -2.56 -10.69
CA HIS A 62 2.15 -1.17 -10.97
C HIS A 62 3.65 -0.91 -11.08
N ARG A 63 4.46 -1.46 -10.17
CA ARG A 63 5.93 -1.39 -10.24
C ARG A 63 6.48 -1.87 -11.59
N LYS A 64 5.93 -2.97 -12.12
CA LYS A 64 6.35 -3.54 -13.41
C LYS A 64 5.95 -2.69 -14.60
N GLU A 65 4.85 -1.95 -14.51
CA GLU A 65 4.40 -1.03 -15.55
C GLU A 65 5.21 0.28 -15.59
N GLN A 66 5.91 0.63 -14.50
CA GLN A 66 6.73 1.84 -14.39
C GLN A 66 8.23 1.60 -14.71
N ALA A 67 8.66 0.33 -14.81
CA ALA A 67 10.05 -0.06 -15.09
C ALA A 67 10.35 -0.06 -16.60
#